data_AF-A0A1Y9H9E7-F1
#
_entry.id   AF-A0A1Y9H9E7-F1
#
_cell.length_a   1.000
_cell.length_b   1.000
_cell.length_c   1.000
_cell.angle_alpha   90.00
_cell.angle_beta   90.00
_cell.angle_gamma   90.00
#
_symmetry.space_group_name_H-M   'P 1'
#
loop_
_entity.id
_entity.type
_entity.pdbx_description
1 polymer ?
#
loop_
_entity_poly.entity_id
_entity_poly.type
_entity_poly.pdbx_seq_one_letter_code
_entity_poly.pdbx_strand_id
1 'polypeptide(L)'
;MKKVCILFAFLLCSATVADAFVFTYAPTCARCKSIGARYCGYGTLRTKGVSCDGQTTINSCADCKRRLGRCSSSFITECFL
;
A
#
# COMPACT_ATOMS: atom_id res chain seq x y z
N MET A 1 22.55 28.70 -15.39
CA MET A 1 21.09 28.47 -15.40
C MET A 1 20.65 27.13 -16.02
N LYS A 2 21.54 26.21 -16.44
CA LYS A 2 21.16 24.90 -17.02
C LYS A 2 21.10 23.73 -16.02
N LYS A 3 21.81 23.80 -14.87
CA LYS A 3 21.90 22.69 -13.91
C LYS A 3 20.67 22.53 -12.99
N VAL A 4 19.86 23.58 -12.84
CA VAL A 4 18.67 23.58 -11.96
C VAL A 4 17.53 22.77 -12.59
N CYS A 5 17.38 22.80 -13.91
CA CYS A 5 16.29 22.13 -14.61
C CYS A 5 16.39 20.59 -14.58
N ILE A 6 17.60 20.03 -14.52
CA ILE A 6 17.81 18.57 -14.51
C ILE A 6 17.45 17.97 -13.15
N LEU A 7 17.77 18.68 -12.05
CA LEU A 7 17.39 18.24 -10.69
C LEU A 7 15.87 18.24 -10.49
N PHE A 8 15.18 19.24 -11.05
CA PHE A 8 13.72 19.32 -10.95
C PHE A 8 13.01 18.18 -11.71
N ALA A 9 13.55 17.78 -12.86
CA ALA A 9 13.01 16.67 -13.65
C ALA A 9 13.14 15.32 -12.91
N PHE A 10 14.23 15.09 -12.17
CA PHE A 10 14.40 13.88 -11.34
C PHE A 10 13.46 13.85 -10.13
N LEU A 11 13.21 15.01 -9.50
CA LEU A 11 12.27 15.15 -8.40
C LEU A 11 10.82 14.88 -8.84
N LEU A 12 10.43 15.37 -10.03
CA LEU A 12 9.09 15.17 -10.58
C LEU A 12 8.81 13.70 -10.95
N CYS A 13 9.79 12.96 -11.48
CA CYS A 13 9.66 11.51 -11.72
C CYS A 13 9.53 10.68 -10.44
N SER A 14 9.90 11.22 -9.27
CA SER A 14 9.79 10.52 -7.98
C SER A 14 8.46 10.80 -7.27
N ALA A 15 7.68 11.76 -7.74
CA ALA A 15 6.53 12.33 -7.04
C ALA A 15 5.16 11.92 -7.61
N THR A 16 5.10 11.00 -8.58
CA THR A 16 3.83 10.37 -8.97
C THR A 16 3.42 9.32 -7.94
N VAL A 17 3.34 9.71 -6.67
CA VAL A 17 2.49 9.03 -5.70
C VAL A 17 1.06 9.43 -6.03
N ALA A 18 0.53 8.86 -7.13
CA ALA A 18 -0.91 8.72 -7.22
C ALA A 18 -1.33 8.01 -5.94
N ASP A 19 -2.30 8.56 -5.22
CA ASP A 19 -3.00 7.94 -4.10
C ASP A 19 -3.67 6.65 -4.60
N ALA A 20 -2.85 5.63 -4.85
CA ALA A 20 -3.30 4.32 -5.26
C ALA A 20 -3.97 3.72 -4.03
N PHE A 21 -5.27 3.48 -4.11
CA PHE A 21 -5.97 2.67 -3.12
C PHE A 21 -5.19 1.35 -2.94
N VAL A 22 -4.49 1.20 -1.82
CA VAL A 22 -3.72 -0.02 -1.51
C VAL A 22 -4.64 -1.01 -0.81
N PHE A 23 -5.03 -2.04 -1.56
CA PHE A 23 -5.80 -3.14 -1.01
C PHE A 23 -4.87 -3.95 -0.11
N THR A 24 -5.14 -3.90 1.19
CA THR A 24 -4.28 -4.52 2.20
C THR A 24 -4.92 -5.79 2.72
N TYR A 25 -4.14 -6.86 2.73
CA TYR A 25 -4.52 -8.15 3.27
C TYR A 25 -3.56 -8.58 4.36
N ALA A 26 -4.04 -9.38 5.31
CA ALA A 26 -3.25 -9.93 6.40
C ALA A 26 -3.71 -11.35 6.76
N PRO A 27 -2.87 -12.16 7.43
CA PRO A 27 -3.25 -13.52 7.83
C PRO A 27 -4.38 -13.56 8.88
N THR A 28 -4.51 -12.51 9.69
CA THR A 28 -5.52 -12.43 10.75
C THR A 28 -6.14 -11.04 10.86
N CYS A 29 -7.38 -10.96 11.34
CA CYS A 29 -7.98 -9.66 11.64
C CYS A 29 -7.24 -8.89 12.73
N ALA A 30 -6.62 -9.58 13.71
CA ALA A 30 -5.78 -8.93 14.70
C ALA A 30 -4.63 -8.14 14.03
N ARG A 31 -4.02 -8.71 12.99
CA ARG A 31 -3.00 -8.02 12.19
C ARG A 31 -3.59 -6.82 11.44
N CYS A 32 -4.78 -6.94 10.84
CA CYS A 32 -5.48 -5.79 10.25
C CYS A 32 -5.80 -4.69 11.27
N LYS A 33 -6.22 -5.05 12.49
CA LYS A 33 -6.48 -4.08 13.56
C LYS A 33 -5.20 -3.36 14.01
N SER A 34 -4.06 -4.05 14.03
CA SER A 34 -2.75 -3.44 14.35
C SER A 34 -2.31 -2.35 13.35
N ILE A 35 -2.92 -2.30 12.16
CA ILE A 35 -2.64 -1.28 11.14
C ILE A 35 -3.80 -0.25 11.00
N GLY A 36 -4.75 -0.26 11.93
CA GLY A 36 -5.86 0.70 11.95
C GLY A 36 -7.08 0.32 11.10
N ALA A 37 -7.23 -0.95 10.68
CA ALA A 37 -8.41 -1.37 9.92
C ALA A 37 -9.70 -1.21 10.74
N ARG A 38 -10.74 -0.64 10.13
CA ARG A 38 -12.07 -0.48 10.76
C ARG A 38 -12.84 -1.79 10.74
N TYR A 39 -12.70 -2.57 9.67
CA TYR A 39 -13.37 -3.85 9.49
C TYR A 39 -12.40 -4.89 8.94
N CYS A 40 -12.78 -6.15 9.08
CA CYS A 40 -12.02 -7.29 8.58
C CYS A 40 -12.90 -8.06 7.61
N GLY A 41 -12.59 -7.97 6.32
CA GLY A 41 -13.31 -8.67 5.27
C GLY A 41 -12.88 -10.13 5.19
N TYR A 42 -13.74 -11.03 5.67
CA TYR A 42 -13.59 -12.48 5.50
C TYR A 42 -14.51 -12.91 4.34
N GLY A 43 -13.96 -13.02 3.12
CA GLY A 43 -14.76 -13.26 1.91
C GLY A 43 -14.07 -14.14 0.86
N THR A 44 -14.41 -13.94 -0.42
CA THR A 44 -13.89 -14.66 -1.61
C THR A 44 -12.37 -14.59 -1.80
N LEU A 45 -11.69 -13.83 -0.94
CA LEU A 45 -10.25 -13.61 -0.89
C LEU A 45 -9.51 -14.69 -0.09
N ARG A 46 -10.06 -15.91 0.10
CA ARG A 46 -9.40 -16.98 0.87
C ARG A 46 -7.95 -17.24 0.47
N THR A 47 -7.59 -17.02 -0.79
CA THR A 47 -6.21 -17.16 -1.30
C THR A 47 -5.31 -15.96 -0.96
N LYS A 48 -5.88 -14.82 -0.58
CA LYS A 48 -5.19 -13.56 -0.26
C LYS A 48 -5.14 -13.26 1.25
N GLY A 49 -6.02 -13.87 2.05
CA GLY A 49 -6.11 -13.66 3.50
C GLY A 49 -7.33 -12.80 3.90
N VAL A 50 -7.23 -12.11 5.04
CA VAL A 50 -8.24 -11.20 5.56
C VAL A 50 -8.05 -9.82 4.97
N SER A 51 -9.11 -9.23 4.39
CA SER A 51 -9.06 -7.84 3.92
C SER A 51 -9.04 -6.87 5.09
N CYS A 52 -8.12 -5.92 5.09
CA CYS A 52 -7.96 -4.91 6.12
C CYS A 52 -8.71 -3.61 5.74
N ASP A 53 -10.04 -3.69 5.73
CA ASP A 53 -10.89 -2.62 5.19
C ASP A 53 -10.90 -1.37 6.07
N GLY A 54 -10.76 -0.21 5.43
CA GLY A 54 -10.73 1.09 6.09
C GLY A 54 -9.47 1.34 6.91
N GLN A 55 -8.40 0.58 6.70
CA GLN A 55 -7.06 0.93 7.18
C GLN A 55 -6.59 2.22 6.46
N THR A 56 -5.87 3.09 7.17
CA THR A 56 -5.32 4.35 6.62
C THR A 56 -3.81 4.45 6.70
N THR A 57 -3.15 3.37 7.14
CA THR A 57 -1.72 3.40 7.44
C THR A 57 -0.82 2.95 6.30
N ILE A 58 -1.38 2.25 5.31
CA ILE A 58 -0.70 1.77 4.13
C ILE A 58 -1.33 2.43 2.92
N ASN A 59 -0.66 3.45 2.38
CA ASN A 59 -1.09 4.23 1.23
C ASN A 59 -0.16 4.06 0.04
N SER A 60 0.91 3.26 0.20
CA SER A 60 1.87 2.97 -0.87
C SER A 60 2.55 1.62 -0.68
N CYS A 61 3.20 1.13 -1.75
CA CYS A 61 4.10 -0.02 -1.62
C CYS A 61 5.26 0.22 -0.66
N ALA A 62 5.73 1.46 -0.50
CA ALA A 62 6.76 1.80 0.46
C ALA A 62 6.27 1.58 1.90
N ASP A 63 5.03 1.98 2.21
CA ASP A 63 4.40 1.74 3.50
C ASP A 63 4.24 0.26 3.79
N CYS A 64 3.80 -0.49 2.77
CA CYS A 64 3.67 -1.95 2.85
C CYS A 64 5.01 -2.60 3.23
N LYS A 65 6.08 -2.26 2.51
CA LYS A 65 7.44 -2.77 2.77
C LYS A 65 7.96 -2.34 4.15
N ARG A 66 7.68 -1.12 4.60
CA ARG A 66 8.04 -0.66 5.96
C ARG A 66 7.37 -1.49 7.05
N ARG A 67 6.23 -2.10 6.77
CA ARG A 67 5.52 -3.02 7.67
C ARG A 67 5.87 -4.49 7.45
N LEU A 68 6.95 -4.75 6.71
CA LEU A 68 7.45 -6.09 6.34
C LEU A 68 6.48 -6.87 5.44
N GLY A 69 5.53 -6.18 4.80
CA GLY A 69 4.61 -6.78 3.84
C GLY A 69 5.20 -6.88 2.43
N ARG A 70 4.61 -7.77 1.63
CA ARG A 70 4.89 -7.89 0.20
C ARG A 70 3.94 -7.01 -0.59
N CYS A 71 4.47 -6.10 -1.38
CA CYS A 71 3.66 -5.31 -2.30
C CYS A 71 3.60 -5.94 -3.69
N SER A 72 2.43 -5.91 -4.32
CA SER A 72 2.21 -6.24 -5.73
C SER A 72 1.54 -5.05 -6.40
N SER A 73 2.21 -4.44 -7.38
CA SER A 73 1.69 -3.29 -8.12
C SER A 73 1.53 -3.67 -9.59
N SER A 74 0.31 -4.04 -9.97
CA SER A 74 -0.07 -4.28 -11.37
C SER A 74 -1.18 -3.31 -11.76
N PHE A 75 -2.37 -3.81 -12.10
CA PHE A 75 -3.55 -2.97 -12.34
C PHE A 75 -4.09 -2.33 -11.05
N ILE A 76 -3.93 -3.02 -9.93
CA ILE A 76 -4.28 -2.56 -8.58
C ILE A 76 -3.04 -2.74 -7.70
N THR A 77 -2.84 -1.82 -6.75
CA THR A 77 -1.79 -1.97 -5.74
C THR A 77 -2.32 -2.79 -4.57
N GLU A 78 -1.66 -3.90 -4.30
CA GLU A 78 -2.00 -4.83 -3.23
C GLU A 78 -0.84 -4.94 -2.23
N CYS A 79 -1.15 -4.97 -0.94
CA CYS A 79 -0.21 -5.21 0.14
C CYS A 79 -0.60 -6.47 0.91
N PHE A 80 0.34 -7.40 1.07
CA PHE A 80 0.18 -8.63 1.84
C PHE A 80 1.08 -8.57 3.08
N LEU A 81 0.49 -8.34 4.25
CA LEU A 81 1.17 -8.22 5.55
C LEU A 81 1.47 -9.55 6.24
#